data_AF-A0A820JKQ6-F1
#
_entry.id   AF-A0A820JKQ6-F1
#
_cell.length_a   1.000
_cell.length_b   1.000
_cell.length_c   1.000
_cell.angle_alpha   90.00
_cell.angle_beta   90.00
_cell.angle_gamma   90.00
#
_symmetry.space_group_name_H-M   'P 1'
#
loop_
_entity.id
_entity.type
_entity.pdbx_description
1 polymer ?
#
loop_
_entity_poly.entity_id
_entity_poly.type
_entity_poly.pdbx_seq_one_letter_code
_entity_poly.pdbx_strand_id
1 'polypeptide(L)'
;MQTSACPLFLLNLPLKMDAQSKRQTSICSPPFYSSSTVYKMRVRLYLDGDGNARRTHMSLFFALMWDVNDTILKFPFNHKVAFRLYDQTPVP
;
A
#
# COMPACT_ATOMS: atom_id res chain seq x y z
N MET A 1 -9.46 15.47 21.11
CA MET A 1 -8.29 15.26 20.22
C MET A 1 -8.64 14.13 19.28
N GLN A 2 -8.88 14.46 18.01
CA GLN A 2 -9.58 13.62 17.05
C GLN A 2 -8.62 12.55 16.51
N THR A 3 -8.76 11.32 17.00
CA THR A 3 -8.06 10.16 16.44
C THR A 3 -8.63 9.88 15.06
N SER A 4 -7.98 10.41 14.02
CA SER A 4 -8.25 9.98 12.64
C SER A 4 -7.81 8.53 12.53
N ALA A 5 -8.75 7.60 12.67
CA ALA A 5 -8.52 6.19 12.45
C ALA A 5 -8.30 5.95 10.95
N CYS A 6 -7.13 6.33 10.44
CA CYS A 6 -6.67 5.91 9.13
C CYS A 6 -6.67 4.37 9.14
N PRO A 7 -7.42 3.70 8.26
CA PRO A 7 -7.45 2.25 8.28
C PRO A 7 -6.04 1.72 8.02
N LEU A 8 -5.50 1.04 9.03
CA LEU A 8 -4.21 0.38 8.95
C LEU A 8 -4.42 -0.92 8.18
N PHE A 9 -4.01 -0.94 6.91
CA PHE A 9 -4.02 -2.18 6.14
C PHE A 9 -2.73 -2.95 6.37
N LEU A 10 -2.87 -4.13 6.95
CA LEU A 10 -1.78 -5.09 7.11
C LEU A 10 -1.72 -5.97 5.86
N LEU A 11 -0.63 -5.83 5.11
CA LEU A 11 -0.26 -6.76 4.07
C LEU A 11 0.61 -7.85 4.70
N ASN A 12 0.10 -9.08 4.75
CA ASN A 12 0.94 -10.23 5.07
C ASN A 12 1.90 -10.47 3.90
N LEU A 13 3.21 -10.41 4.19
CA LEU A 13 4.25 -10.53 3.18
C LEU A 13 4.57 -12.01 2.93
N PRO A 14 4.47 -12.51 1.68
CA PRO A 14 4.99 -13.82 1.32
C PRO A 14 6.52 -13.82 1.38
N LEU A 15 7.11 -15.02 1.34
CA LEU A 15 8.56 -15.18 1.34
C LEU A 15 9.17 -14.50 0.10
N LYS A 16 10.28 -13.77 0.29
CA LYS A 16 10.99 -13.06 -0.79
C LYS A 16 11.42 -13.98 -1.94
N MET A 17 11.70 -15.25 -1.64
CA MET A 17 12.07 -16.28 -2.63
C MET A 17 10.98 -16.50 -3.68
N ASP A 18 9.70 -16.43 -3.29
CA ASP A 18 8.57 -16.58 -4.21
C ASP A 18 8.48 -15.41 -5.19
N ALA A 19 8.81 -14.20 -4.73
CA ALA A 19 8.88 -13.02 -5.59
C ALA A 19 10.04 -13.07 -6.60
N GLN A 20 11.20 -13.58 -6.17
CA GLN A 20 12.37 -13.75 -7.04
C GLN A 20 12.18 -14.84 -8.10
N SER A 21 11.37 -15.86 -7.81
CA SER A 21 10.98 -16.91 -8.77
C SER A 21 10.09 -16.42 -9.92
N LYS A 22 9.72 -15.12 -9.93
CA LYS A 22 8.73 -14.48 -10.82
C LYS A 22 7.30 -15.05 -10.74
N ARG A 23 7.03 -16.00 -9.85
CA ARG A 23 5.66 -16.55 -9.67
C ARG A 23 4.69 -15.50 -9.13
N GLN A 24 5.17 -14.60 -8.27
CA GLN A 24 4.37 -13.48 -7.77
C GLN A 24 5.24 -12.23 -7.59
N THR A 25 5.37 -11.42 -8.64
CA THR A 25 6.25 -10.25 -8.67
C THR A 25 5.76 -9.08 -7.82
N SER A 26 4.46 -9.07 -7.46
CA SER A 26 3.88 -8.03 -6.62
C SER A 26 2.68 -8.51 -5.81
N ILE A 27 2.49 -7.96 -4.62
CA ILE A 27 1.31 -8.15 -3.78
C ILE A 27 0.44 -6.90 -3.84
N CYS A 28 -0.87 -7.07 -3.88
CA CYS A 28 -1.81 -5.95 -3.89
C CYS A 28 -2.76 -6.07 -2.69
N SER A 29 -3.00 -4.96 -2.01
CA SER A 29 -4.06 -4.91 -1.01
C SER A 29 -5.42 -5.03 -1.70
N PRO A 30 -6.44 -5.53 -0.98
CA PRO A 30 -7.83 -5.23 -1.33
C PRO A 30 -8.02 -3.70 -1.46
N PRO A 31 -8.96 -3.23 -2.29
CA PRO A 31 -9.36 -1.83 -2.31
C PRO A 31 -9.85 -1.37 -0.94
N PHE A 32 -9.57 -0.13 -0.59
CA PHE A 32 -9.98 0.49 0.66
C PHE A 32 -10.28 1.97 0.53
N TYR A 33 -10.94 2.55 1.54
CA TYR A 33 -11.30 3.97 1.57
C TYR A 33 -10.50 4.73 2.63
N SER A 34 -10.25 6.02 2.43
CA SER A 34 -9.74 6.87 3.53
C SER A 34 -10.81 7.10 4.61
N SER A 35 -10.38 7.25 5.87
CA SER A 35 -11.31 7.35 7.02
C SER A 35 -12.19 8.60 7.00
N SER A 36 -11.74 9.67 6.35
CA SER A 36 -12.44 10.97 6.28
C SER A 36 -13.00 11.31 4.90
N THR A 37 -12.58 10.57 3.87
CA THR A 37 -12.79 10.95 2.48
C THR A 37 -13.01 9.69 1.66
N VAL A 38 -13.97 9.70 0.74
CA VAL A 38 -14.43 8.51 0.00
C VAL A 38 -13.47 8.08 -1.11
N TYR A 39 -12.18 8.47 -1.06
CA TYR A 39 -11.20 8.01 -2.05
C TYR A 39 -11.02 6.51 -1.93
N LYS A 40 -11.38 5.80 -2.99
CA LYS A 40 -11.03 4.40 -3.16
C LYS A 40 -9.57 4.29 -3.54
N MET A 41 -8.86 3.42 -2.85
CA MET A 41 -7.40 3.31 -2.91
C MET A 41 -6.97 1.86 -2.83
N ARG A 42 -5.75 1.58 -3.29
CA ARG A 42 -5.06 0.31 -3.07
C ARG A 42 -3.57 0.54 -2.90
N VAL A 43 -2.91 -0.42 -2.28
CA VAL A 43 -1.45 -0.45 -2.16
C VAL A 43 -0.90 -1.63 -2.95
N ARG A 44 0.22 -1.42 -3.63
CA ARG A 44 0.96 -2.45 -4.37
C ARG A 44 2.40 -2.51 -3.90
N LEU A 45 2.84 -3.71 -3.58
CA LEU A 45 4.17 -3.99 -3.05
C LEU A 45 4.95 -4.91 -3.99
N TYR A 46 6.20 -4.56 -4.26
CA TYR A 46 7.16 -5.35 -5.01
C TYR A 46 8.31 -5.72 -4.07
N LEU A 47 8.35 -6.99 -3.65
CA LEU A 47 9.37 -7.49 -2.71
C LEU A 47 10.78 -7.51 -3.30
N ASP A 48 10.89 -7.62 -4.63
CA ASP A 48 12.16 -7.59 -5.37
C ASP A 48 12.38 -6.23 -6.06
N GLY A 49 11.65 -5.19 -5.63
CA GLY A 49 11.78 -3.83 -6.17
C GLY A 49 11.22 -3.66 -7.59
N ASP A 50 11.04 -2.40 -7.98
CA ASP A 50 10.54 -2.02 -9.30
C ASP A 50 11.44 -0.96 -9.96
N GLY A 51 11.49 -0.95 -11.29
CA GLY A 51 12.34 -0.03 -12.07
C GLY A 51 13.82 -0.07 -11.65
N ASN A 52 14.39 1.09 -11.33
CA ASN A 52 15.80 1.23 -10.92
C ASN A 52 16.10 0.59 -9.54
N ALA A 53 15.07 0.34 -8.74
CA ALA A 53 15.17 -0.31 -7.43
C ALA A 53 15.09 -1.84 -7.50
N ARG A 54 14.90 -2.41 -8.71
CA ARG A 54 14.77 -3.84 -8.91
C ARG A 54 16.00 -4.61 -8.39
N ARG A 55 15.74 -5.72 -7.71
CA ARG A 55 16.68 -6.62 -7.01
C ARG A 55 17.48 -6.03 -5.86
N THR A 56 17.33 -4.73 -5.58
CA THR A 56 18.11 -4.04 -4.54
C THR A 56 17.25 -3.57 -3.38
N HIS A 57 16.01 -3.17 -3.65
CA HIS A 57 15.10 -2.62 -2.66
C HIS A 57 13.74 -3.31 -2.72
N MET A 58 12.90 -2.97 -1.73
CA MET A 58 11.46 -3.20 -1.78
C MET A 58 10.79 -1.92 -2.28
N SER A 59 9.84 -2.02 -3.21
CA SER A 59 9.11 -0.86 -3.74
C SER A 59 7.64 -0.94 -3.35
N LEU A 60 7.10 0.16 -2.83
CA LEU A 60 5.73 0.26 -2.35
C LEU A 60 5.05 1.47 -3.01
N PHE A 61 3.86 1.25 -3.53
CA PHE A 61 3.08 2.27 -4.24
C PHE A 61 1.67 2.32 -3.68
N PHE A 62 1.13 3.52 -3.51
CA PHE A 62 -0.32 3.69 -3.35
C PHE A 62 -0.91 4.13 -4.69
N ALA A 63 -2.12 3.68 -4.98
CA ALA A 63 -2.85 4.08 -6.17
C ALA A 63 -4.26 4.52 -5.76
N LEU A 64 -4.68 5.67 -6.28
CA LEU A 64 -6.10 6.05 -6.31
C LEU A 64 -6.80 5.16 -7.32
N MET A 65 -7.98 4.67 -6.95
CA MET A 65 -8.83 3.84 -7.79
C MET A 65 -10.07 4.62 -8.16
N TRP A 66 -10.57 4.38 -9.37
CA TRP A 66 -11.85 4.94 -9.77
C TRP A 66 -13.00 4.34 -8.96
N ASP A 67 -13.93 5.21 -8.53
CA ASP A 67 -15.20 4.82 -7.92
C ASP A 67 -16.33 5.74 -8.39
N VAL A 68 -17.58 5.30 -8.24
CA VAL A 68 -18.76 6.08 -8.66
C VAL A 68 -18.84 7.44 -7.96
N ASN A 69 -18.24 7.54 -6.78
CA ASN A 69 -18.22 8.74 -5.95
C ASN A 69 -17.09 9.72 -6.31
N ASP A 70 -16.28 9.46 -7.34
CA ASP A 70 -15.14 10.32 -7.68
C ASP A 70 -15.56 11.75 -8.07
N THR A 71 -16.78 11.94 -8.54
CA THR A 71 -17.32 13.26 -8.93
C THR A 71 -17.46 14.25 -7.77
N ILE A 72 -17.59 13.75 -6.54
CA ILE A 72 -17.67 14.58 -5.32
C ILE A 72 -16.31 14.77 -4.63
N LEU A 73 -15.26 14.12 -5.15
CA LEU A 73 -13.93 14.16 -4.57
C LEU A 73 -13.11 15.37 -5.06
N LYS A 74 -12.30 15.92 -4.16
CA LYS A 74 -11.45 17.09 -4.43
C LYS A 74 -10.13 16.69 -5.07
N PHE A 75 -10.02 16.88 -6.38
CA PHE A 75 -8.75 16.71 -7.10
C PHE A 75 -7.98 18.04 -7.23
N PRO A 76 -6.63 18.00 -7.27
CA PRO A 76 -5.78 16.82 -7.12
C PRO A 76 -5.77 16.28 -5.67
N PHE A 77 -5.52 14.99 -5.51
CA PHE A 77 -5.40 14.37 -4.19
C PHE A 77 -4.32 15.07 -3.35
N ASN A 78 -4.71 15.58 -2.18
CA ASN A 78 -3.85 16.39 -1.31
C ASN A 78 -3.89 15.91 0.15
N HIS A 79 -3.90 14.60 0.35
CA HIS A 79 -3.83 14.00 1.69
C HIS A 79 -2.45 13.41 1.97
N LYS A 80 -2.02 13.47 3.24
CA LYS A 80 -0.77 12.84 3.68
C LYS A 80 -0.92 11.32 3.67
N VAL A 81 -0.05 10.66 2.91
CA VAL A 81 0.08 9.19 2.92
C VAL A 81 1.28 8.81 3.78
N ALA A 82 1.09 7.82 4.66
CA ALA A 82 2.15 7.28 5.48
C ALA A 82 2.24 5.77 5.27
N PHE A 83 3.42 5.30 4.85
CA PHE A 83 3.74 3.88 4.81
C PHE A 83 4.45 3.49 6.10
N ARG A 84 4.07 2.35 6.69
CA ARG A 84 4.70 1.80 7.89
C ARG A 84 5.01 0.34 7.65
N LEU A 85 6.26 -0.04 7.93
CA LEU A 85 6.69 -1.42 7.97
C LEU A 85 6.88 -1.79 9.44
N TYR A 86 6.14 -2.79 9.90
CA TYR A 86 6.22 -3.28 11.27
C TYR A 86 7.18 -4.45 11.32
N ASP A 87 8.15 -4.37 12.21
CA ASP A 87 8.97 -5.51 12.58
C ASP A 87 8.20 -6.41 13.53
N GLN A 88 8.17 -7.70 13.22
CA GLN A 88 7.46 -8.73 13.99
C GLN A 88 8.44 -9.67 14.72
N THR A 89 9.74 -9.40 14.71
CA THR A 89 10.68 -10.20 15.50
C THR A 89 10.36 -10.07 17.00
N PRO A 90 10.22 -11.19 17.72
CA PRO A 90 10.15 -11.16 19.18
C PRO A 90 11.38 -10.45 19.75
N VAL A 91 11.18 -9.54 20.69
CA VAL A 91 12.30 -8.97 21.46
C VAL A 91 12.88 -10.10 22.32
N PRO A 92 14.21 -10.33 22.29
CA PRO A 92 14.86 -11.38 23.07
C PRO A 92 14.64 -11.26 24.59
#